data_AF-A0A7D4AK68-F1
#
_entry.id   AF-A0A7D4AK68-F1
#
_cell.length_a   1.000
_cell.length_b   1.000
_cell.length_c   1.000
_cell.angle_alpha   90.00
_cell.angle_beta   90.00
_cell.angle_gamma   90.00
#
_symmetry.space_group_name_H-M   'P 1'
#
loop_
_entity.id
_entity.type
_entity.pdbx_description
1 polymer ?
#
loop_
_entity_poly.entity_id
_entity_poly.type
_entity_poly.pdbx_seq_one_letter_code
_entity_poly.pdbx_strand_id
1 'polypeptide(L)'
;MLMGQMIALPFFSWLAFTLFDFGNIDQFFAFLAVAGLVITCINRNKIRTSKVLALDFICFFLLASPLVRRMTAVPIELFNYLAFIVPTAMFLLLYIASLFFGCRQHSQVKASSN
;
A
#
# COMPACT_ATOMS: atom_id res chain seq x y z
N MET A 1 31.86 -17.50 -2.25
CA MET A 1 31.13 -16.29 -2.69
C MET A 1 29.93 -16.15 -1.77
N LEU A 2 29.87 -15.09 -0.96
CA LEU A 2 28.73 -14.83 -0.10
C LEU A 2 27.53 -14.57 -1.04
N MET A 3 26.64 -15.54 -1.21
CA MET A 3 25.34 -15.29 -1.81
C MET A 3 24.65 -14.24 -0.95
N GLY A 4 24.52 -13.03 -1.47
CA GLY A 4 23.86 -11.91 -0.81
C GLY A 4 22.41 -12.29 -0.55
N GLN A 5 22.14 -12.80 0.64
CA GLN A 5 20.77 -12.81 1.15
C GLN A 5 20.29 -11.37 1.16
N MET A 6 19.25 -11.07 0.38
CA MET A 6 18.46 -9.87 0.63
C MET A 6 18.02 -9.96 2.07
N ILE A 7 18.62 -9.14 2.94
CA ILE A 7 18.10 -8.93 4.28
C ILE A 7 16.66 -8.52 4.06
N ALA A 8 15.74 -9.34 4.56
CA ALA A 8 14.32 -9.07 4.44
C ALA A 8 13.98 -7.93 5.41
N LEU A 9 14.33 -6.72 5.00
CA LEU A 9 13.94 -5.50 5.70
C LEU A 9 12.41 -5.45 5.69
N PRO A 10 11.77 -5.32 6.87
CA PRO A 10 10.34 -5.10 6.94
C PRO A 10 9.95 -3.96 6.00
N PHE A 11 8.85 -4.14 5.27
CA PHE A 11 8.45 -3.23 4.21
C PHE A 11 8.42 -1.76 4.65
N PHE A 12 7.95 -1.47 5.86
CA PHE A 12 7.95 -0.12 6.43
C PHE A 12 9.36 0.45 6.65
N SER A 13 10.29 -0.37 7.13
CA SER A 13 11.69 0.04 7.30
C SER A 13 12.32 0.34 5.94
N TRP A 14 12.08 -0.52 4.94
CA TRP A 14 12.54 -0.27 3.57
C TRP A 14 11.98 1.04 3.02
N LEU A 15 10.68 1.29 3.18
CA LEU A 15 10.01 2.50 2.71
C LEU A 15 10.61 3.77 3.33
N ALA A 16 10.90 3.72 4.64
CA ALA A 16 11.51 4.84 5.35
C ALA A 16 12.93 5.14 4.85
N PHE A 17 13.76 4.11 4.63
CA PHE A 17 15.12 4.31 4.09
C PHE A 17 15.11 4.80 2.64
N THR A 18 14.29 4.18 1.78
CA THR A 18 14.21 4.51 0.36
C THR A 18 13.67 5.92 0.10
N LEU A 19 12.88 6.48 1.02
CA LEU A 19 12.40 7.86 0.91
C LEU A 19 13.54 8.89 0.90
N PHE A 20 14.63 8.62 1.62
CA PHE A 20 15.81 9.50 1.74
C PHE A 20 16.97 9.07 0.83
N ASP A 21 16.79 8.03 0.02
CA ASP A 21 17.79 7.51 -0.91
C ASP A 21 17.77 8.28 -2.25
N PHE A 22 18.32 9.50 -2.22
CA PHE A 22 18.29 10.42 -3.36
C PHE A 22 19.05 9.88 -4.59
N GLY A 23 18.38 9.88 -5.74
CA GLY A 23 18.93 9.39 -7.00
C GLY A 23 18.57 7.93 -7.32
N ASN A 24 17.87 7.24 -6.41
CA ASN A 24 17.31 5.92 -6.66
C ASN A 24 15.92 6.01 -7.30
N ILE A 25 15.68 5.24 -8.36
CA ILE A 25 14.34 5.17 -9.00
C ILE A 25 13.26 4.67 -8.04
N ASP A 26 13.63 3.84 -7.06
CA ASP A 26 12.70 3.30 -6.06
C ASP A 26 12.21 4.38 -5.08
N GLN A 27 12.92 5.51 -4.96
CA GLN A 27 12.52 6.67 -4.15
C GLN A 27 11.16 7.23 -4.58
N PHE A 28 10.91 7.30 -5.89
CA PHE A 28 9.65 7.79 -6.44
C PHE A 28 8.47 6.91 -5.99
N PHE A 29 8.63 5.60 -6.04
CA PHE A 29 7.61 4.65 -5.59
C PHE A 29 7.42 4.67 -4.07
N ALA A 30 8.49 4.86 -3.30
CA ALA A 30 8.40 5.08 -1.86
C ALA A 30 7.60 6.35 -1.55
N PHE A 31 7.85 7.45 -2.26
CA PHE A 31 7.11 8.70 -2.09
C PHE A 31 5.61 8.53 -2.38
N LEU A 32 5.26 7.84 -3.48
CA LEU A 32 3.85 7.52 -3.80
C LEU A 32 3.16 6.75 -2.68
N ALA A 33 3.83 5.73 -2.12
CA ALA A 33 3.27 4.95 -1.04
C ALA A 33 3.13 5.76 0.26
N VAL A 34 4.11 6.60 0.61
CA VAL A 34 3.98 7.51 1.76
C VAL A 34 2.79 8.46 1.57
N ALA A 35 2.65 9.06 0.40
CA ALA A 35 1.53 9.95 0.09
C ALA A 35 0.18 9.23 0.23
N GLY A 36 0.06 8.02 -0.32
CA GLY A 36 -1.13 7.18 -0.17
C GLY A 36 -1.44 6.86 1.30
N LEU A 37 -0.40 6.57 2.10
CA LEU A 37 -0.55 6.28 3.54
C LEU A 37 -1.07 7.51 4.30
N VAL A 38 -0.47 8.68 4.06
CA VAL A 38 -0.88 9.95 4.68
C VAL A 38 -2.33 10.27 4.35
N ILE A 39 -2.72 10.18 3.07
CA ILE A 39 -4.10 10.45 2.64
C ILE A 39 -5.07 9.45 3.29
N THR A 40 -4.72 8.16 3.34
CA THR A 40 -5.53 7.13 4.02
C THR A 40 -5.73 7.44 5.50
N CYS A 41 -4.66 7.86 6.20
CA CYS A 41 -4.74 8.28 7.60
C CYS A 41 -5.67 9.48 7.81
N ILE A 42 -5.59 10.49 6.93
CA ILE A 42 -6.44 11.69 6.98
C ILE A 42 -7.91 11.34 6.70
N ASN A 43 -8.17 10.44 5.75
CA ASN A 43 -9.52 10.05 5.34
C ASN A 43 -10.22 9.11 6.33
N ARG A 44 -9.47 8.41 7.19
CA ARG A 44 -10.01 7.39 8.11
C ARG A 44 -11.15 7.89 9.00
N ASN A 45 -11.11 9.16 9.41
CA ASN A 45 -12.11 9.76 10.30
C ASN A 45 -13.17 10.62 9.58
N LYS A 46 -13.13 10.68 8.24
CA LYS A 46 -14.10 11.45 7.46
C LYS A 46 -15.36 10.64 7.18
N ILE A 47 -16.48 11.35 7.06
CA ILE A 47 -17.75 10.76 6.61
C ILE A 47 -17.54 10.11 5.23
N ARG A 48 -18.02 8.88 5.09
CA ARG A 48 -17.92 8.09 3.86
C ARG A 48 -18.80 8.69 2.77
N THR A 49 -18.22 9.58 1.98
CA THR A 49 -18.81 10.14 0.75
C THR A 49 -18.19 9.47 -0.48
N SER A 50 -18.84 9.56 -1.64
CA SER A 50 -18.28 9.03 -2.90
C SER A 50 -16.87 9.56 -3.19
N LYS A 51 -16.57 10.81 -2.82
CA LYS A 51 -15.24 11.43 -3.00
C LYS A 51 -14.18 10.76 -2.13
N VAL A 52 -14.50 10.48 -0.87
CA VAL A 52 -13.58 9.78 0.06
C VAL A 52 -13.35 8.34 -0.43
N LEU A 53 -14.40 7.66 -0.89
CA LEU A 53 -14.26 6.31 -1.44
C LEU A 53 -13.36 6.28 -2.69
N ALA A 54 -13.53 7.23 -3.62
CA ALA A 54 -12.66 7.35 -4.79
C ALA A 54 -11.19 7.60 -4.41
N LEU A 55 -10.95 8.45 -3.40
CA LEU A 55 -9.60 8.67 -2.86
C LEU A 55 -8.99 7.39 -2.26
N ASP A 56 -9.78 6.57 -1.57
CA ASP A 56 -9.29 5.32 -1.00
C ASP A 56 -8.87 4.31 -2.08
N PHE A 57 -9.57 4.28 -3.22
CA PHE A 57 -9.15 3.50 -4.39
C PHE A 57 -7.83 4.02 -4.97
N ILE A 58 -7.67 5.34 -5.09
CA ILE A 58 -6.40 5.92 -5.55
C ILE A 58 -5.27 5.56 -4.58
N CYS A 59 -5.52 5.68 -3.27
CA CYS A 59 -4.56 5.34 -2.23
C CYS A 59 -4.13 3.87 -2.28
N PHE A 60 -5.03 2.95 -2.65
CA PHE A 60 -4.70 1.55 -2.85
C PHE A 60 -3.57 1.39 -3.88
N PHE A 61 -3.73 2.01 -5.06
CA PHE A 61 -2.72 1.92 -6.12
C PHE A 61 -1.42 2.62 -5.74
N LEU A 62 -1.50 3.76 -5.05
CA LEU A 62 -0.31 4.46 -4.54
C LEU A 62 0.49 3.57 -3.56
N LEU A 63 -0.19 2.94 -2.60
CA LEU A 63 0.42 2.04 -1.63
C LEU A 63 0.93 0.73 -2.27
N ALA A 64 0.25 0.23 -3.30
CA ALA A 64 0.67 -0.96 -4.04
C ALA A 64 1.85 -0.71 -4.99
N SER A 65 2.07 0.53 -5.41
CA SER A 65 3.09 0.89 -6.41
C SER A 65 4.52 0.39 -6.09
N PRO A 66 5.09 0.57 -4.87
CA PRO A 66 6.40 -0.01 -4.54
C PRO A 66 6.42 -1.53 -4.53
N LEU A 67 5.30 -2.19 -4.21
CA LEU A 67 5.21 -3.65 -4.22
C LEU A 67 5.30 -4.18 -5.65
N VAL A 68 4.56 -3.58 -6.57
CA VAL A 68 4.62 -3.89 -8.01
C VAL A 68 6.02 -3.62 -8.56
N ARG A 69 6.64 -2.50 -8.18
CA ARG A 69 8.02 -2.20 -8.57
C ARG A 69 9.01 -3.28 -8.11
N ARG A 70 8.88 -3.76 -6.87
CA ARG A 70 9.75 -4.84 -6.35
C ARG A 70 9.52 -6.15 -7.07
N MET A 71 8.26 -6.53 -7.31
CA MET A 71 7.90 -7.75 -8.05
C MET A 71 8.36 -7.76 -9.51
N THR A 72 8.48 -6.59 -10.13
CA THR A 72 9.00 -6.46 -11.50
C THR A 72 10.53 -6.33 -11.57
N ALA A 73 11.17 -5.86 -10.50
CA ALA A 73 12.62 -5.69 -10.43
C ALA A 73 13.36 -6.94 -9.98
N VAL A 74 12.73 -7.80 -9.16
CA VAL A 74 13.37 -8.96 -8.53
C VAL A 74 12.65 -10.24 -8.96
N PRO A 75 13.39 -11.27 -9.42
CA PRO A 75 12.83 -12.60 -9.71
C PRO A 75 12.02 -13.17 -8.54
N ILE A 76 10.91 -13.85 -8.84
CA ILE A 76 9.99 -14.30 -7.80
C ILE A 76 10.62 -15.30 -6.82
N GLU A 77 11.59 -16.07 -7.31
CA GLU A 77 12.35 -17.08 -6.57
C GLU A 77 13.19 -16.49 -5.43
N LEU A 78 13.51 -15.19 -5.49
CA LEU A 78 14.31 -14.50 -4.49
C LEU A 78 13.48 -13.86 -3.37
N PHE A 79 12.15 -13.89 -3.46
CA PHE A 79 11.31 -13.36 -2.40
C PHE A 79 11.25 -14.30 -1.20
N ASN A 80 11.52 -13.75 -0.02
CA ASN A 80 11.28 -14.45 1.23
C ASN A 80 9.77 -14.57 1.48
N TYR A 81 9.29 -15.81 1.59
CA TYR A 81 7.87 -16.10 1.77
C TYR A 81 7.27 -15.44 3.02
N LEU A 82 7.95 -15.53 4.16
CA LEU A 82 7.44 -15.00 5.43
C LEU A 82 7.59 -13.48 5.54
N ALA A 83 8.69 -12.93 5.03
CA ALA A 83 9.01 -11.53 5.24
C ALA A 83 8.51 -10.59 4.12
N PHE A 84 8.16 -11.13 2.95
CA PHE A 84 7.63 -10.33 1.83
C PHE A 84 6.26 -10.80 1.37
N ILE A 85 6.09 -12.10 1.07
CA ILE A 85 4.84 -12.61 0.47
C ILE A 85 3.68 -12.51 1.46
N VAL A 86 3.86 -12.99 2.70
CA VAL A 86 2.80 -12.93 3.72
C VAL A 86 2.36 -11.48 4.03
N PRO A 87 3.27 -10.52 4.34
CA PRO A 87 2.87 -9.13 4.56
C PRO A 87 2.17 -8.49 3.35
N THR A 88 2.65 -8.79 2.14
CA THR A 88 2.07 -8.24 0.90
C THR A 88 0.66 -8.79 0.66
N ALA A 89 0.48 -10.10 0.79
CA ALA A 89 -0.83 -10.74 0.66
C ALA A 89 -1.81 -10.23 1.73
N MET A 90 -1.36 -10.09 2.97
CA MET A 90 -2.16 -9.56 4.07
C MET A 90 -2.57 -8.10 3.80
N PHE A 91 -1.64 -7.26 3.30
CA PHE A 91 -1.95 -5.90 2.88
C PHE A 91 -3.03 -5.88 1.79
N LEU A 92 -2.88 -6.67 0.72
CA LEU A 92 -3.85 -6.71 -0.38
C LEU A 92 -5.24 -7.13 0.11
N LEU A 93 -5.33 -8.24 0.85
CA LEU A 93 -6.60 -8.78 1.33
C LEU A 93 -7.30 -7.82 2.30
N LEU A 94 -6.56 -7.26 3.27
CA LEU A 94 -7.14 -6.34 4.25
C LEU A 94 -7.55 -5.01 3.61
N TYR A 95 -6.78 -4.50 2.66
CA TYR A 95 -7.14 -3.26 1.97
C TYR A 95 -8.38 -3.46 1.07
N ILE A 96 -8.46 -4.56 0.34
CA ILE A 96 -9.66 -4.91 -0.44
C ILE A 96 -10.88 -5.04 0.46
N ALA A 97 -10.74 -5.71 1.62
CA ALA A 97 -11.81 -5.80 2.60
C ALA A 97 -12.23 -4.41 3.11
N SER A 98 -11.27 -3.52 3.41
CA SER A 98 -11.53 -2.13 3.81
C SER A 98 -12.33 -1.37 2.76
N LEU A 99 -11.98 -1.50 1.47
CA LEU A 99 -12.72 -0.90 0.36
C LEU A 99 -14.15 -1.45 0.28
N PHE A 100 -14.32 -2.77 0.42
CA PHE A 100 -15.64 -3.41 0.41
C PHE A 100 -16.53 -2.90 1.54
N PHE A 101 -16.02 -2.80 2.76
CA PHE A 101 -16.75 -2.22 3.88
C PHE A 101 -17.05 -0.72 3.66
N GLY A 102 -16.11 0.02 3.06
CA GLY A 102 -16.30 1.42 2.67
C GLY A 102 -17.47 1.60 1.69
N CYS A 103 -17.55 0.75 0.66
CA CYS A 103 -18.67 0.73 -0.29
C CYS A 103 -20.01 0.46 0.41
N ARG A 104 -20.05 -0.55 1.28
CA ARG A 104 -21.26 -0.91 2.02
C ARG A 104 -21.74 0.21 2.94
N GLN A 105 -20.81 0.87 3.64
CA GLN A 105 -21.12 1.99 4.53
C GLN A 105 -21.66 3.20 3.75
N HIS A 106 -21.06 3.52 2.61
CA HIS A 106 -21.55 4.59 1.74
C HIS A 106 -23.01 4.37 1.29
N SER A 107 -23.36 3.14 0.91
CA SER A 107 -24.75 2.80 0.54
C SER A 107 -25.73 2.96 1.70
N GLN A 108 -25.33 2.63 2.94
CA GLN A 108 -26.15 2.81 4.14
C GLN A 108 -26.40 4.30 4.45
N VAL A 109 -25.34 5.13 4.38
CA VAL A 109 -25.46 6.58 4.60
C VAL A 109 -26.37 7.24 3.58
N LYS A 110 -26.28 6.82 2.30
CA LYS A 110 -27.16 7.33 1.24
C LYS A 110 -28.62 6.94 1.46
N ALA A 111 -28.89 5.72 1.94
CA ALA A 111 -30.24 5.25 2.21
C ALA A 111 -30.92 5.97 3.39
N SER A 112 -30.17 6.39 4.40
CA SER A 112 -30.69 7.12 5.56
C SER A 112 -30.94 8.62 5.31
N SER A 113 -30.48 9.16 4.17
CA SER A 113 -30.59 10.58 3.83
C SER A 113 -31.72 10.89 2.83
N ASN A 114 -32.43 9.87 2.34
CA ASN A 114 -33.60 9.97 1.48
C ASN A 114 -34.86 9.62 2.28
#